data_AF-A0A7S1LDB5-F1
#
_entry.id   AF-A0A7S1LDB5-F1
#
_cell.length_a   1.000
_cell.length_b   1.000
_cell.length_c   1.000
_cell.angle_alpha   90.00
_cell.angle_beta   90.00
_cell.angle_gamma   90.00
#
_symmetry.space_group_name_H-M   'P 1'
#
loop_
_entity.id
_entity.type
_entity.pdbx_description
1 polymer ?
#
loop_
_entity_poly.entity_id
_entity_poly.type
_entity_poly.pdbx_seq_one_letter_code
_entity_poly.pdbx_strand_id
1 'polypeptide(L)'
;MALALKASAKQVDVDVKEQNVAPDDLGLLMSEALSVKGFCVVNPDLDGVQLQKVQQDITSLDLQGRFSQPPAPLLEGLLSVSGSVRIAELGLREGGEFASSEGESVGYFDKMMTDLSLAIAPYLPSMQMEVKTRTSGIVHEAGIPTSEGPELDEETCSKWVAVFAHHLIMCVFALGPGQGTLELQPFDDESNGYSVPMKPGTVVLLRADALSHRFSASGKAYCMTCWLQKEAHASKHRDNTQTETTPCCRALEDWAENKLEEYKSSFPEEQALMSLPRHWELVMNHT
;
A
#
# COMPACT_ATOMS: atom_id res chain seq x y z
N MET A 1 18.53 -29.27 -0.13
CA MET A 1 17.20 -28.63 0.08
C MET A 1 16.94 -28.63 1.59
N ALA A 2 17.32 -27.56 2.27
CA ALA A 2 17.13 -27.45 3.72
C ALA A 2 15.67 -27.06 3.99
N LEU A 3 14.96 -27.88 4.75
CA LEU A 3 13.65 -27.54 5.31
C LEU A 3 13.87 -26.45 6.37
N ALA A 4 13.74 -25.18 5.97
CA ALA A 4 13.63 -24.09 6.93
C ALA A 4 12.37 -24.33 7.77
N LEU A 5 12.56 -24.56 9.06
CA LEU A 5 11.48 -24.57 10.04
C LEU A 5 10.84 -23.18 10.04
N LYS A 6 9.70 -23.02 9.35
CA LYS A 6 8.92 -21.79 9.40
C LYS A 6 8.49 -21.58 10.85
N ALA A 7 9.02 -20.54 11.49
CA ALA A 7 8.52 -20.07 12.77
C ALA A 7 7.00 -19.81 12.64
N SER A 8 6.22 -20.31 13.58
CA SER A 8 4.78 -20.07 13.61
C SER A 8 4.54 -18.60 13.95
N ALA A 9 3.90 -17.86 13.05
CA ALA A 9 3.54 -16.47 13.29
C ALA A 9 2.65 -16.33 14.54
N LYS A 10 2.85 -15.27 15.32
CA LYS A 10 2.03 -14.99 16.50
C LYS A 10 0.67 -14.42 16.06
N GLN A 11 -0.41 -14.98 16.60
CA GLN A 11 -1.76 -14.44 16.39
C GLN A 11 -1.96 -13.17 17.22
N VAL A 12 -2.53 -12.13 16.61
CA VAL A 12 -2.70 -10.81 17.22
C VAL A 12 -4.18 -10.52 17.51
N ASP A 13 -4.46 -9.84 18.63
CA ASP A 13 -5.79 -9.35 19.00
C ASP A 13 -5.94 -7.84 18.68
N VAL A 14 -7.16 -7.31 18.80
CA VAL A 14 -7.45 -5.89 18.54
C VAL A 14 -6.74 -5.00 19.56
N ASP A 15 -5.97 -4.03 19.07
CA ASP A 15 -5.27 -3.04 19.91
C ASP A 15 -6.22 -1.94 20.37
N VAL A 16 -7.05 -1.44 19.45
CA VAL A 16 -7.91 -0.28 19.68
C VAL A 16 -9.34 -0.57 19.22
N LYS A 17 -10.31 -0.37 20.12
CA LYS A 17 -11.73 -0.36 19.80
C LYS A 17 -12.21 1.09 19.88
N GLU A 18 -12.51 1.70 18.74
CA GLU A 18 -12.75 3.15 18.62
C GLU A 18 -13.83 3.64 19.59
N GLN A 19 -14.90 2.87 19.79
CA GLN A 19 -16.01 3.21 20.69
C GLN A 19 -15.64 3.35 22.17
N ASN A 20 -14.54 2.75 22.60
CA ASN A 20 -14.11 2.75 24.00
C ASN A 20 -13.00 3.76 24.28
N VAL A 21 -12.65 4.59 23.28
CA VAL A 21 -11.52 5.51 23.35
C VAL A 21 -12.03 6.93 23.11
N ALA A 22 -11.56 7.88 23.91
CA ALA A 22 -11.86 9.29 23.64
C ALA A 22 -11.24 9.70 22.30
N PRO A 23 -11.90 10.53 21.48
CA PRO A 23 -11.35 10.92 20.18
C PRO A 23 -9.91 11.46 20.23
N ASP A 24 -9.57 12.18 21.29
CA ASP A 24 -8.23 12.77 21.49
C ASP A 24 -7.15 11.72 21.80
N ASP A 25 -7.53 10.57 22.38
CA ASP A 25 -6.62 9.49 22.77
C ASP A 25 -6.38 8.48 21.64
N LEU A 26 -7.25 8.44 20.63
CA LEU A 26 -7.19 7.48 19.52
C LEU A 26 -5.83 7.53 18.81
N GLY A 27 -5.37 8.74 18.45
CA GLY A 27 -4.09 8.95 17.80
C GLY A 27 -2.89 8.50 18.64
N LEU A 28 -2.95 8.76 19.94
CA LEU A 28 -1.89 8.39 20.88
C LEU A 28 -1.75 6.87 20.96
N LEU A 29 -2.85 6.14 21.19
CA LEU A 29 -2.85 4.68 21.28
C LEU A 29 -2.37 4.02 19.97
N MET A 30 -2.79 4.55 18.81
CA MET A 30 -2.31 4.07 17.52
C MET A 30 -0.79 4.27 17.38
N SER A 31 -0.28 5.44 17.78
CA SER A 31 1.16 5.74 17.72
C SER A 31 1.99 4.86 18.67
N GLU A 32 1.48 4.59 19.87
CA GLU A 32 2.14 3.70 20.84
C GLU A 32 2.26 2.27 20.27
N ALA A 33 1.16 1.72 19.72
CA ALA A 33 1.16 0.42 19.09
C ALA A 33 2.13 0.35 17.89
N LEU A 34 2.13 1.37 17.02
CA LEU A 34 3.07 1.47 15.90
C LEU A 34 4.53 1.55 16.34
N SER A 35 4.83 2.28 17.42
CA SER A 35 6.20 2.41 17.92
C SER A 35 6.75 1.10 18.49
N VAL A 36 5.89 0.27 19.11
CA VAL A 36 6.30 -0.96 19.79
C VAL A 36 6.27 -2.17 18.85
N LYS A 37 5.22 -2.30 18.04
CA LYS A 37 4.96 -3.50 17.22
C LYS A 37 5.27 -3.29 15.74
N GLY A 38 5.35 -2.03 15.31
CA GLY A 38 5.36 -1.66 13.89
C GLY A 38 3.96 -1.65 13.27
N PHE A 39 2.89 -1.97 14.00
CA PHE A 39 1.51 -1.94 13.50
C PHE A 39 0.49 -1.76 14.63
N CYS A 40 -0.75 -1.41 14.26
CA CYS A 40 -1.89 -1.22 15.15
C CYS A 40 -3.16 -1.77 14.49
N VAL A 41 -3.88 -2.65 15.20
CA VAL A 41 -5.18 -3.19 14.77
C VAL A 41 -6.31 -2.36 15.37
N VAL A 42 -7.09 -1.70 14.54
CA VAL A 42 -8.22 -0.85 14.92
C VAL A 42 -9.54 -1.50 14.50
N ASN A 43 -10.50 -1.53 15.43
CA ASN A 43 -11.88 -1.85 15.14
C ASN A 43 -12.75 -0.58 15.29
N PRO A 44 -13.20 0.01 14.17
CA PRO A 44 -14.05 1.21 14.16
C PRO A 44 -15.52 0.95 14.55
N ASP A 45 -15.91 -0.31 14.80
CA ASP A 45 -17.29 -0.74 15.05
C ASP A 45 -18.30 -0.27 13.99
N LEU A 46 -18.06 -0.72 12.77
CA LEU A 46 -18.95 -0.43 11.65
C LEU A 46 -20.22 -1.25 11.68
N ASP A 47 -21.32 -0.61 11.26
CA ASP A 47 -22.54 -1.33 10.98
C ASP A 47 -22.36 -2.24 9.74
N GLY A 48 -23.09 -3.35 9.73
CA GLY A 48 -23.07 -4.27 8.59
C GLY A 48 -23.69 -3.69 7.32
N VAL A 49 -24.43 -2.58 7.41
CA VAL A 49 -25.11 -1.94 6.28
C VAL A 49 -24.12 -1.19 5.40
N GLN A 50 -23.19 -0.43 5.98
CA GLN A 50 -22.12 0.26 5.26
C GLN A 50 -21.21 -0.73 4.56
N LEU A 51 -20.88 -1.84 5.24
CA LEU A 51 -20.12 -2.94 4.63
C LEU A 51 -20.87 -3.54 3.44
N GLN A 52 -22.19 -3.72 3.50
CA GLN A 52 -22.96 -4.21 2.34
C GLN A 52 -23.00 -3.20 1.19
N LYS A 53 -23.16 -1.90 1.48
CA LYS A 53 -23.20 -0.86 0.45
C LYS A 53 -21.87 -0.72 -0.28
N VAL A 54 -20.73 -0.78 0.43
CA VAL A 54 -19.42 -0.74 -0.23
C VAL A 54 -19.20 -1.94 -1.16
N GLN A 55 -19.77 -3.12 -0.86
CA GLN A 55 -19.73 -4.25 -1.79
C GLN A 55 -20.50 -3.99 -3.09
N GLN A 56 -21.61 -3.24 -3.02
CA GLN A 56 -22.37 -2.84 -4.21
C GLN A 56 -21.57 -1.84 -5.04
N ASP A 57 -20.94 -0.86 -4.39
CA ASP A 57 -20.08 0.12 -5.07
C ASP A 57 -18.87 -0.55 -5.72
N ILE A 58 -18.20 -1.50 -5.04
CA ILE A 58 -17.09 -2.29 -5.61
C ILE A 58 -17.55 -3.09 -6.82
N THR A 59 -18.75 -3.68 -6.76
CA THR A 59 -19.33 -4.38 -7.92
C THR A 59 -19.55 -3.43 -9.09
N SER A 60 -20.00 -2.20 -8.82
CA SER A 60 -20.15 -1.15 -9.83
C SER A 60 -18.80 -0.76 -10.46
N LEU A 61 -17.74 -0.61 -9.66
CA LEU A 61 -16.38 -0.36 -10.15
C LEU A 61 -15.88 -1.48 -11.08
N ASP A 62 -16.15 -2.75 -10.72
CA ASP A 62 -15.80 -3.91 -11.56
C ASP A 62 -16.58 -3.90 -12.89
N LEU A 63 -17.90 -3.63 -12.84
CA LEU A 63 -18.73 -3.51 -14.05
C LEU A 63 -18.29 -2.35 -14.97
N GLN A 64 -17.68 -1.31 -14.40
CA GLN A 64 -17.08 -0.20 -15.16
C GLN A 64 -15.69 -0.53 -15.71
N GLY A 65 -15.15 -1.72 -15.46
CA GLY A 65 -13.81 -2.13 -15.92
C GLY A 65 -12.67 -1.41 -15.20
N ARG A 66 -12.90 -0.88 -13.99
CA ARG A 66 -11.89 -0.14 -13.22
C ARG A 66 -10.83 -1.04 -12.57
N PHE A 67 -11.11 -2.32 -12.43
CA PHE A 67 -10.17 -3.30 -11.88
C PHE A 67 -9.21 -3.80 -12.96
N SER A 68 -7.91 -3.68 -12.69
CA SER A 68 -6.84 -4.22 -13.53
C SER A 68 -5.86 -5.05 -12.70
N GLN A 69 -5.19 -6.02 -13.33
CA GLN A 69 -4.14 -6.79 -12.68
C GLN A 69 -2.86 -5.96 -12.63
N PRO A 70 -2.22 -5.78 -11.46
CA PRO A 70 -0.96 -5.06 -11.39
C PRO A 70 0.21 -5.90 -11.95
N PRO A 71 1.26 -5.27 -12.49
CA PRO A 71 2.51 -5.94 -12.82
C PRO A 71 3.12 -6.68 -11.62
N ALA A 72 3.70 -7.86 -11.87
CA ALA A 72 4.24 -8.72 -10.83
C ALA A 72 5.27 -8.04 -9.89
N PRO A 73 6.21 -7.20 -10.37
CA PRO A 73 7.18 -6.53 -9.50
C PRO A 73 6.55 -5.59 -8.45
N LEU A 74 5.32 -5.12 -8.67
CA LEU A 74 4.63 -4.22 -7.73
C LEU A 74 4.02 -4.96 -6.55
N LEU A 75 3.71 -6.26 -6.71
CA LEU A 75 2.86 -7.02 -5.79
C LEU A 75 3.41 -7.04 -4.36
N GLU A 76 4.73 -7.08 -4.19
CA GLU A 76 5.38 -7.08 -2.86
C GLU A 76 5.26 -5.73 -2.12
N GLY A 77 5.09 -4.61 -2.82
CA GLY A 77 4.78 -3.32 -2.20
C GLY A 77 3.28 -3.06 -2.04
N LEU A 78 2.45 -3.91 -2.64
CA LEU A 78 1.00 -3.97 -2.45
C LEU A 78 0.67 -5.06 -1.42
N LEU A 79 -0.38 -5.85 -1.64
CA LEU A 79 -0.79 -6.91 -0.70
C LEU A 79 -0.36 -8.32 -1.14
N SER A 80 0.72 -8.46 -1.92
CA SER A 80 1.19 -9.68 -2.58
C SER A 80 0.27 -10.21 -3.70
N VAL A 81 0.71 -11.29 -4.38
CA VAL A 81 -0.02 -11.94 -5.47
C VAL A 81 -1.43 -12.41 -5.08
N SER A 82 -1.61 -12.90 -3.84
CA SER A 82 -2.90 -13.39 -3.36
C SER A 82 -3.82 -12.26 -2.89
N GLY A 83 -3.24 -11.14 -2.46
CA GLY A 83 -3.99 -10.02 -1.88
C GLY A 83 -4.29 -8.90 -2.85
N SER A 84 -3.61 -8.86 -4.00
CA SER A 84 -3.76 -7.83 -5.04
C SER A 84 -3.90 -8.47 -6.43
N VAL A 85 -4.85 -9.40 -6.58
CA VAL A 85 -5.10 -10.07 -7.86
C VAL A 85 -5.55 -9.07 -8.91
N ARG A 86 -6.47 -8.17 -8.52
CA ARG A 86 -6.84 -6.99 -9.28
C ARG A 86 -6.89 -5.80 -8.33
N ILE A 87 -6.58 -4.61 -8.83
CA ILE A 87 -6.67 -3.37 -8.09
C ILE A 87 -7.51 -2.35 -8.85
N ALA A 88 -8.21 -1.50 -8.12
CA ALA A 88 -8.88 -0.32 -8.64
C ALA A 88 -8.40 0.89 -7.83
N GLU A 89 -7.67 1.80 -8.48
CA GLU A 89 -7.26 3.06 -7.86
C GLU A 89 -8.44 4.04 -7.82
N LEU A 90 -8.67 4.64 -6.65
CA LEU A 90 -9.64 5.70 -6.48
C LEU A 90 -9.02 7.01 -7.00
N GLY A 91 -9.73 7.68 -7.90
CA GLY A 91 -9.22 8.90 -8.50
C GLY A 91 -9.26 10.07 -7.53
N LEU A 92 -8.14 10.80 -7.39
CA LEU A 92 -8.22 12.20 -6.96
C LEU A 92 -8.83 12.97 -8.13
N ARG A 93 -9.98 13.64 -7.99
CA ARG A 93 -10.40 14.56 -9.06
C ARG A 93 -9.42 15.71 -9.12
N GLU A 94 -9.18 16.19 -10.33
CA GLU A 94 -8.67 17.54 -10.55
C GLU A 94 -9.61 18.54 -9.83
N GLY A 95 -9.10 19.24 -8.82
CA GLY A 95 -9.86 20.19 -8.01
C GLY A 95 -10.23 19.73 -6.59
N GLY A 96 -9.87 18.50 -6.18
CA GLY A 96 -9.96 18.08 -4.78
C GLY A 96 -11.36 17.69 -4.26
N GLU A 97 -12.38 17.65 -5.12
CA GLU A 97 -13.69 17.06 -4.78
C GLU A 97 -13.72 15.58 -5.18
N PHE A 98 -14.46 14.71 -4.49
CA PHE A 98 -14.61 13.32 -4.90
C PHE A 98 -15.49 13.19 -6.14
N ALA A 99 -15.13 12.31 -7.09
CA ALA A 99 -15.96 12.05 -8.25
C ALA A 99 -17.27 11.44 -7.77
N SER A 100 -18.39 12.10 -8.04
CA SER A 100 -19.74 11.60 -7.70
C SER A 100 -20.08 10.24 -8.32
N SER A 101 -19.18 9.67 -9.14
CA SER A 101 -19.30 8.38 -9.80
C SER A 101 -18.63 7.22 -9.04
N GLU A 102 -17.79 7.45 -8.03
CA GLU A 102 -17.01 6.38 -7.38
C GLU A 102 -17.78 5.61 -6.28
N GLY A 103 -19.08 5.88 -6.13
CA GLY A 103 -19.92 5.27 -5.10
C GLY A 103 -19.74 5.97 -3.76
N GLU A 104 -20.85 6.35 -3.14
CA GLU A 104 -20.85 7.10 -1.88
C GLU A 104 -20.18 6.32 -0.74
N SER A 105 -20.28 4.99 -0.75
CA SER A 105 -19.77 4.15 0.33
C SER A 105 -18.27 3.92 0.19
N VAL A 106 -17.74 3.71 -1.01
CA VAL A 106 -16.27 3.64 -1.22
C VAL A 106 -15.60 4.94 -0.75
N GLY A 107 -16.18 6.08 -1.12
CA GLY A 107 -15.70 7.39 -0.63
C GLY A 107 -15.80 7.55 0.89
N TYR A 108 -16.84 6.98 1.52
CA TYR A 108 -16.96 6.95 2.98
C TYR A 108 -15.79 6.20 3.65
N PHE A 109 -15.42 5.02 3.16
CA PHE A 109 -14.28 4.26 3.70
C PHE A 109 -12.94 4.97 3.47
N ASP A 110 -12.73 5.58 2.30
CA ASP A 110 -11.52 6.36 2.04
C ASP A 110 -11.42 7.61 2.95
N LYS A 111 -12.56 8.26 3.21
CA LYS A 111 -12.63 9.35 4.20
C LYS A 111 -12.29 8.85 5.61
N MET A 112 -12.78 7.69 6.03
CA MET A 112 -12.39 7.13 7.34
C MET A 112 -10.89 6.90 7.45
N MET A 113 -10.24 6.40 6.39
CA MET A 113 -8.78 6.25 6.37
C MET A 113 -8.08 7.62 6.46
N THR A 114 -8.67 8.67 5.88
CA THR A 114 -8.21 10.06 6.08
C THR A 114 -8.36 10.49 7.53
N ASP A 115 -9.51 10.26 8.16
CA ASP A 115 -9.78 10.65 9.54
C ASP A 115 -8.80 9.96 10.51
N LEU A 116 -8.51 8.66 10.31
CA LEU A 116 -7.49 7.93 11.07
C LEU A 116 -6.08 8.51 10.87
N SER A 117 -5.75 8.90 9.64
CA SER A 117 -4.46 9.54 9.35
C SER A 117 -4.29 10.89 10.03
N LEU A 118 -5.36 11.68 10.10
CA LEU A 118 -5.37 12.97 10.80
C LEU A 118 -5.28 12.78 12.32
N ALA A 119 -5.92 11.74 12.85
CA ALA A 119 -5.86 11.42 14.27
C ALA A 119 -4.44 11.04 14.72
N ILE A 120 -3.70 10.24 13.92
CA ILE A 120 -2.34 9.83 14.29
C ILE A 120 -1.27 10.89 14.01
N ALA A 121 -1.47 11.76 13.00
CA ALA A 121 -0.45 12.70 12.51
C ALA A 121 0.27 13.52 13.61
N PRO A 122 -0.40 14.07 14.64
CA PRO A 122 0.28 14.84 15.69
C PRO A 122 1.30 14.04 16.51
N TYR A 123 1.18 12.72 16.54
CA TYR A 123 2.00 11.83 17.36
C TYR A 123 3.17 11.22 16.59
N LEU A 124 3.14 11.24 15.26
CA LEU A 124 4.19 10.69 14.39
C LEU A 124 5.59 11.30 14.60
N PRO A 125 5.75 12.61 14.91
CA PRO A 125 7.08 13.19 15.18
C PRO A 125 7.81 12.53 16.35
N SER A 126 7.08 11.97 17.33
CA SER A 126 7.70 11.23 18.45
C SER A 126 8.41 9.94 17.99
N MET A 127 8.00 9.39 16.84
CA MET A 127 8.63 8.25 16.17
C MET A 127 9.62 8.68 15.08
N GLN A 128 10.00 9.96 15.04
CA GLN A 128 10.86 10.55 14.00
C GLN A 128 10.27 10.42 12.59
N MET A 129 8.93 10.37 12.49
CA MET A 129 8.22 10.32 11.23
C MET A 129 7.60 11.68 10.93
N GLU A 130 7.84 12.16 9.71
CA GLU A 130 7.19 13.35 9.18
C GLU A 130 6.31 12.94 7.99
N VAL A 131 5.00 13.02 8.18
CA VAL A 131 4.01 12.77 7.13
C VAL A 131 3.47 14.09 6.61
N LYS A 132 3.44 14.25 5.28
CA LYS A 132 2.89 15.43 4.61
C LYS A 132 1.65 15.12 3.77
N THR A 133 1.63 13.94 3.16
CA THR A 133 0.59 13.57 2.18
C THR A 133 0.07 12.17 2.44
N ARG A 134 -1.10 11.88 1.87
CA ARG A 134 -1.71 10.54 1.80
C ARG A 134 -2.00 10.25 0.33
N THR A 135 -1.76 9.02 -0.11
CA THR A 135 -2.23 8.57 -1.43
C THR A 135 -3.75 8.45 -1.45
N SER A 136 -4.36 8.36 -2.64
CA SER A 136 -5.72 7.83 -2.74
C SER A 136 -5.82 6.43 -2.15
N GLY A 137 -7.05 6.06 -1.78
CA GLY A 137 -7.42 4.67 -1.58
C GLY A 137 -7.22 3.82 -2.84
N ILE A 138 -6.83 2.57 -2.65
CA ILE A 138 -6.78 1.54 -3.69
C ILE A 138 -7.61 0.37 -3.19
N VAL A 139 -8.59 -0.07 -3.98
CA VAL A 139 -9.36 -1.28 -3.68
C VAL A 139 -8.65 -2.48 -4.28
N HIS A 140 -8.37 -3.47 -3.46
CA HIS A 140 -7.74 -4.72 -3.83
C HIS A 140 -8.76 -5.85 -3.82
N GLU A 141 -8.79 -6.65 -4.88
CA GLU A 141 -9.42 -7.96 -4.87
C GLU A 141 -8.39 -9.03 -4.51
N ALA A 142 -8.67 -9.78 -3.46
CA ALA A 142 -7.90 -10.95 -3.06
C ALA A 142 -8.51 -12.23 -3.64
N GLY A 143 -7.65 -13.19 -3.95
CA GLY A 143 -8.04 -14.48 -4.50
C GLY A 143 -6.90 -15.21 -5.18
N ILE A 144 -7.25 -16.01 -6.19
CA ILE A 144 -6.30 -16.73 -7.03
C ILE A 144 -6.27 -16.02 -8.39
N PRO A 145 -5.10 -15.57 -8.87
CA PRO A 145 -5.00 -14.93 -10.17
C PRO A 145 -5.38 -15.90 -11.29
N THR A 146 -6.15 -15.42 -12.27
CA THR A 146 -6.58 -16.20 -13.43
C THR A 146 -5.58 -16.17 -14.57
N SER A 147 -4.68 -15.18 -14.58
CA SER A 147 -3.68 -14.91 -15.59
C SER A 147 -2.44 -14.30 -14.96
N GLU A 148 -1.34 -14.25 -15.70
CA GLU A 148 -0.23 -13.36 -15.37
C GLU A 148 -0.63 -11.91 -15.66
N GLY A 149 -0.10 -11.00 -14.84
CA GLY A 149 -0.34 -9.57 -15.01
C GLY A 149 0.38 -9.01 -16.24
N PRO A 150 0.13 -7.74 -16.60
CA PRO A 150 0.90 -7.07 -17.63
C PRO A 150 2.38 -6.99 -17.22
N GLU A 151 3.25 -6.88 -18.21
CA GLU A 151 4.64 -6.52 -17.95
C GLU A 151 4.72 -5.12 -17.32
N LEU A 152 5.73 -4.91 -16.49
CA LEU A 152 5.98 -3.59 -15.91
C LEU A 152 6.48 -2.67 -17.02
N ASP A 153 5.84 -1.51 -17.18
CA ASP A 153 6.31 -0.42 -18.04
C ASP A 153 6.99 0.70 -17.21
N GLU A 154 7.71 1.58 -17.88
CA GLU A 154 8.51 2.63 -17.27
C GLU A 154 7.65 3.69 -16.57
N GLU A 155 6.46 4.01 -17.10
CA GLU A 155 5.54 4.98 -16.49
C GLU A 155 5.00 4.46 -15.15
N THR A 156 4.55 3.22 -15.15
CA THR A 156 4.07 2.49 -13.98
C THR A 156 5.20 2.32 -12.96
N CYS A 157 6.39 1.92 -13.39
CA CYS A 157 7.55 1.83 -12.51
C CYS A 157 7.84 3.17 -11.83
N SER A 158 7.90 4.25 -12.60
CA SER A 158 8.19 5.60 -12.09
C SER A 158 7.16 6.07 -11.07
N LYS A 159 5.88 5.84 -11.36
CA LYS A 159 4.77 6.14 -10.44
C LYS A 159 4.95 5.40 -9.11
N TRP A 160 5.20 4.10 -9.15
CA TRP A 160 5.26 3.28 -7.93
C TRP A 160 6.57 3.43 -7.15
N VAL A 161 7.70 3.70 -7.81
CA VAL A 161 8.93 4.13 -7.14
C VAL A 161 8.68 5.42 -6.36
N ALA A 162 7.97 6.40 -6.93
CA ALA A 162 7.63 7.62 -6.20
C ALA A 162 6.76 7.33 -4.97
N VAL A 163 5.86 6.35 -5.03
CA VAL A 163 5.04 5.95 -3.87
C VAL A 163 5.89 5.25 -2.81
N PHE A 164 6.61 4.18 -3.18
CA PHE A 164 7.35 3.33 -2.25
C PHE A 164 8.62 3.97 -1.71
N ALA A 165 9.24 4.92 -2.40
CA ALA A 165 10.37 5.68 -1.86
C ALA A 165 9.97 6.62 -0.71
N HIS A 166 8.67 6.96 -0.62
CA HIS A 166 8.16 7.96 0.33
C HIS A 166 7.15 7.41 1.35
N HIS A 167 6.70 6.17 1.22
CA HIS A 167 5.74 5.62 2.18
C HIS A 167 6.36 5.39 3.57
N LEU A 168 5.59 5.69 4.61
CA LEU A 168 5.97 5.45 6.00
C LEU A 168 4.96 4.51 6.66
N ILE A 169 3.67 4.85 6.56
CA ILE A 169 2.59 4.07 7.15
C ILE A 169 1.64 3.64 6.03
N MET A 170 1.27 2.38 6.01
CA MET A 170 0.17 1.86 5.19
C MET A 170 -1.04 1.62 6.09
N CYS A 171 -2.21 2.04 5.63
CA CYS A 171 -3.49 1.72 6.24
C CYS A 171 -4.17 0.67 5.36
N VAL A 172 -4.65 -0.43 5.96
CA VAL A 172 -5.32 -1.55 5.28
C VAL A 172 -6.69 -1.76 5.92
N PHE A 173 -7.75 -1.62 5.15
CA PHE A 173 -9.13 -1.75 5.59
C PHE A 173 -9.77 -2.99 4.95
N ALA A 174 -10.13 -4.00 5.73
CA ALA A 174 -10.88 -5.15 5.22
C ALA A 174 -12.36 -4.79 4.98
N LEU A 175 -12.79 -4.82 3.71
CA LEU A 175 -14.14 -4.43 3.30
C LEU A 175 -15.11 -5.62 3.19
N GLY A 176 -14.59 -6.85 3.06
CA GLY A 176 -15.38 -8.06 2.89
C GLY A 176 -15.59 -8.45 1.41
N PRO A 177 -16.53 -9.35 1.08
CA PRO A 177 -17.40 -10.07 2.01
C PRO A 177 -16.66 -11.20 2.74
N GLY A 178 -15.57 -11.72 2.16
CA GLY A 178 -14.72 -12.71 2.79
C GLY A 178 -13.86 -12.13 3.91
N GLN A 179 -13.24 -13.04 4.67
CA GLN A 179 -12.20 -12.72 5.64
C GLN A 179 -10.85 -13.22 5.11
N GLY A 180 -9.77 -12.67 5.66
CA GLY A 180 -8.42 -13.08 5.29
C GLY A 180 -7.46 -12.98 6.46
N THR A 181 -6.19 -13.08 6.13
CA THR A 181 -5.06 -12.94 7.06
C THR A 181 -4.06 -11.97 6.46
N LEU A 182 -3.67 -10.97 7.25
CA LEU A 182 -2.56 -10.08 6.95
C LEU A 182 -1.33 -10.61 7.70
N GLU A 183 -0.35 -11.09 6.95
CA GLU A 183 0.95 -11.50 7.45
C GLU A 183 1.89 -10.30 7.43
N LEU A 184 2.59 -10.05 8.54
CA LEU A 184 3.53 -8.95 8.70
C LEU A 184 4.89 -9.52 9.10
N GLN A 185 5.96 -9.08 8.44
CA GLN A 185 7.32 -9.57 8.70
C GLN A 185 8.28 -8.38 8.75
N PRO A 186 8.94 -8.12 9.88
CA PRO A 186 10.04 -7.15 9.94
C PRO A 186 11.08 -7.41 8.86
N PHE A 187 11.72 -6.35 8.35
CA PHE A 187 12.79 -6.48 7.36
C PHE A 187 14.07 -7.12 7.92
N ASP A 188 14.21 -7.20 9.25
CA ASP A 188 15.27 -7.98 9.86
C ASP A 188 14.93 -9.48 9.85
N ASP A 189 15.94 -10.30 9.55
CA ASP A 189 15.80 -11.76 9.47
C ASP A 189 15.67 -12.44 10.85
N GLU A 190 15.87 -11.69 11.94
CA GLU A 190 15.92 -12.23 13.30
C GLU A 190 14.56 -12.21 14.01
N SER A 191 13.66 -11.31 13.58
CA SER A 191 12.36 -11.12 14.21
C SER A 191 11.29 -12.05 13.65
N ASN A 192 10.40 -12.49 14.55
CA ASN A 192 9.26 -13.31 14.16
C ASN A 192 8.18 -12.46 13.50
N GLY A 193 7.57 -12.98 12.44
CA GLY A 193 6.39 -12.40 11.82
C GLY A 193 5.12 -12.49 12.68
N TYR A 194 4.15 -11.67 12.31
CA TYR A 194 2.82 -11.59 12.91
C TYR A 194 1.75 -12.02 11.91
N SER A 195 0.65 -12.56 12.42
CA SER A 195 -0.51 -12.93 11.64
C SER A 195 -1.74 -12.27 12.23
N VAL A 196 -2.35 -11.36 11.47
CA VAL A 196 -3.50 -10.56 11.88
C VAL A 196 -4.75 -11.08 11.14
N PRO A 197 -5.75 -11.64 11.85
CA PRO A 197 -7.02 -12.00 11.25
C PRO A 197 -7.78 -10.75 10.78
N MET A 198 -8.08 -10.68 9.48
CA MET A 198 -8.75 -9.54 8.86
C MET A 198 -10.20 -9.89 8.53
N LYS A 199 -11.12 -9.54 9.44
CA LYS A 199 -12.56 -9.66 9.21
C LYS A 199 -13.10 -8.36 8.58
N PRO A 200 -14.21 -8.39 7.83
CA PRO A 200 -14.86 -7.16 7.35
C PRO A 200 -15.04 -6.16 8.50
N GLY A 201 -14.62 -4.91 8.28
CA GLY A 201 -14.59 -3.87 9.31
C GLY A 201 -13.24 -3.68 10.00
N THR A 202 -12.29 -4.62 9.88
CA THR A 202 -10.97 -4.52 10.53
C THR A 202 -10.07 -3.53 9.79
N VAL A 203 -9.41 -2.65 10.53
CA VAL A 203 -8.39 -1.74 10.01
C VAL A 203 -7.04 -2.07 10.62
N VAL A 204 -5.99 -2.05 9.82
CA VAL A 204 -4.60 -2.16 10.30
C VAL A 204 -3.80 -0.98 9.78
N LEU A 205 -3.19 -0.22 10.68
CA LEU A 205 -2.11 0.70 10.34
C LEU A 205 -0.79 -0.01 10.57
N LEU A 206 0.13 0.01 9.60
CA LEU A 206 1.43 -0.66 9.70
C LEU A 206 2.55 0.22 9.15
N ARG A 207 3.76 0.06 9.69
CA ARG A 207 4.99 0.69 9.21
C ARG A 207 5.44 0.05 7.89
N ALA A 208 5.06 0.67 6.79
CA ALA A 208 5.44 0.21 5.45
C ALA A 208 6.96 0.31 5.21
N ASP A 209 7.62 1.19 5.96
CA ASP A 209 9.06 1.42 5.95
C ASP A 209 9.85 0.41 6.82
N ALA A 210 9.19 -0.45 7.58
CA ALA A 210 9.85 -1.42 8.46
C ALA A 210 9.31 -2.85 8.36
N LEU A 211 8.12 -3.04 7.76
CA LEU A 211 7.43 -4.32 7.68
C LEU A 211 7.10 -4.68 6.23
N SER A 212 7.50 -5.88 5.85
CA SER A 212 6.92 -6.61 4.72
C SER A 212 5.50 -7.02 5.10
N HIS A 213 4.59 -7.02 4.13
CA HIS A 213 3.19 -7.34 4.38
C HIS A 213 2.59 -8.14 3.24
N ARG A 214 1.73 -9.11 3.56
CA ARG A 214 1.04 -9.96 2.59
C ARG A 214 -0.37 -10.23 3.04
N PHE A 215 -1.35 -10.00 2.19
CA PHE A 215 -2.73 -10.37 2.47
C PHE A 215 -3.09 -11.63 1.69
N SER A 216 -3.79 -12.55 2.34
CA SER A 216 -4.37 -13.71 1.69
C SER A 216 -5.78 -13.99 2.21
N ALA A 217 -6.63 -14.51 1.33
CA ALA A 217 -7.99 -14.92 1.67
C ALA A 217 -8.29 -16.26 0.99
N SER A 218 -9.11 -17.10 1.64
CA SER A 218 -9.50 -18.41 1.09
C SER A 218 -10.53 -18.31 -0.04
N GLY A 219 -11.08 -17.12 -0.27
CA GLY A 219 -12.08 -16.83 -1.29
C GLY A 219 -12.08 -15.34 -1.61
N LYS A 220 -13.15 -14.89 -2.27
CA LYS A 220 -13.28 -13.49 -2.68
C LYS A 220 -13.37 -12.57 -1.46
N ALA A 221 -12.40 -11.68 -1.33
CA ALA A 221 -12.36 -10.66 -0.30
C ALA A 221 -11.78 -9.37 -0.88
N TYR A 222 -12.23 -8.23 -0.36
CA TYR A 222 -11.76 -6.92 -0.75
C TYR A 222 -11.12 -6.21 0.43
N CYS A 223 -10.02 -5.51 0.15
CA CYS A 223 -9.39 -4.57 1.08
C CYS A 223 -9.22 -3.21 0.41
N MET A 224 -9.22 -2.13 1.18
CA MET A 224 -8.79 -0.82 0.71
C MET A 224 -7.45 -0.47 1.36
N THR A 225 -6.52 0.10 0.60
CA THR A 225 -5.24 0.55 1.13
C THR A 225 -4.96 2.00 0.77
N CYS A 226 -4.19 2.69 1.61
CA CYS A 226 -3.56 3.96 1.28
C CYS A 226 -2.24 4.10 2.04
N TRP A 227 -1.33 4.94 1.56
CA TRP A 227 -0.07 5.22 2.24
C TRP A 227 0.01 6.66 2.72
N LEU A 228 0.54 6.84 3.93
CA LEU A 228 1.03 8.11 4.46
C LEU A 228 2.48 8.27 4.04
N GLN A 229 2.80 9.44 3.49
CA GLN A 229 4.08 9.68 2.84
C GLN A 229 4.80 10.89 3.43
N LYS A 230 6.14 10.79 3.47
CA LYS A 230 7.01 11.95 3.70
C LYS A 230 6.96 12.90 2.50
N GLU A 231 7.44 14.12 2.71
CA GLU A 231 7.57 15.08 1.61
C GLU A 231 8.50 14.51 0.53
N ALA A 232 8.03 14.46 -0.71
CA ALA A 232 8.89 14.24 -1.86
C ALA A 232 9.67 15.54 -2.12
N HIS A 233 10.73 15.80 -1.35
CA HIS A 233 11.58 16.95 -1.64
C HIS A 233 12.22 16.75 -3.02
N ALA A 234 11.87 17.62 -3.97
CA ALA A 234 12.53 17.74 -5.27
C ALA A 234 13.96 18.31 -5.17
N SER A 235 14.63 18.09 -4.04
CA SER A 235 15.97 18.59 -3.77
C SER A 235 16.97 17.83 -4.62
N LYS A 236 17.58 18.54 -5.58
CA LYS A 236 18.74 18.07 -6.39
C LYS A 236 19.95 17.64 -5.54
N HIS A 237 19.91 17.95 -4.24
CA HIS A 237 20.80 17.38 -3.24
C HIS A 237 19.95 16.45 -2.39
N ARG A 238 19.84 15.19 -2.80
CA ARG A 238 19.48 14.10 -1.88
C ARG A 238 20.52 14.23 -0.78
N ASP A 239 20.16 14.87 0.33
CA ASP A 239 21.03 14.93 1.48
C ASP A 239 21.42 13.49 1.77
N ASN A 240 22.70 13.23 1.99
CA ASN A 240 23.28 11.89 2.02
C ASN A 240 22.76 11.03 3.21
N THR A 241 21.66 11.44 3.83
CA THR A 241 20.84 10.64 4.72
C THR A 241 20.29 9.49 3.89
N GLN A 242 20.92 8.32 4.06
CA GLN A 242 20.44 7.05 3.55
C GLN A 242 19.01 6.84 4.07
N THR A 243 18.02 7.28 3.30
CA THR A 243 16.66 6.83 3.52
C THR A 243 16.68 5.36 3.22
N GLU A 244 16.50 4.53 4.24
CA GLU A 244 16.44 3.08 4.08
C GLU A 244 15.39 2.76 3.01
N THR A 245 15.85 2.30 1.86
CA THR A 245 14.97 1.95 0.75
C THR A 245 14.28 0.64 1.09
N THR A 246 12.94 0.63 1.02
CA THR A 246 12.19 -0.60 1.26
C THR A 246 12.51 -1.65 0.19
N PRO A 247 12.43 -2.95 0.50
CA PRO A 247 12.78 -4.01 -0.46
C PRO A 247 12.00 -3.91 -1.78
N CYS A 248 10.71 -3.53 -1.72
CA CYS A 248 9.89 -3.35 -2.92
C CYS A 248 10.32 -2.13 -3.74
N CYS A 249 10.68 -1.02 -3.10
CA CYS A 249 11.22 0.15 -3.81
C CYS A 249 12.57 -0.19 -4.46
N ARG A 250 13.44 -0.91 -3.75
CA ARG A 250 14.75 -1.32 -4.28
C ARG A 250 14.60 -2.23 -5.50
N ALA A 251 13.66 -3.17 -5.47
CA ALA A 251 13.39 -4.04 -6.60
C ALA A 251 12.93 -3.26 -7.85
N LEU A 252 12.17 -2.19 -7.68
CA LEU A 252 11.76 -1.32 -8.79
C LEU A 252 12.89 -0.42 -9.28
N GLU A 253 13.73 0.10 -8.37
CA GLU A 253 14.95 0.83 -8.74
C GLU A 253 15.90 -0.07 -9.55
N ASP A 254 16.16 -1.29 -9.08
CA ASP A 254 17.00 -2.27 -9.79
C ASP A 254 16.40 -2.61 -11.17
N TRP A 255 15.07 -2.77 -11.27
CA TRP A 255 14.40 -2.98 -12.55
C TRP A 255 14.61 -1.78 -13.50
N ALA A 256 14.47 -0.56 -12.98
CA ALA A 256 14.68 0.66 -13.75
C ALA A 256 16.14 0.82 -14.22
N GLU A 257 17.10 0.56 -13.34
CA GLU A 257 18.54 0.56 -13.66
C GLU A 257 18.85 -0.44 -14.79
N ASN A 258 18.36 -1.67 -14.68
CA ASN A 258 18.54 -2.69 -15.72
C ASN A 258 17.94 -2.26 -17.07
N LYS A 259 16.75 -1.64 -17.07
CA LYS A 259 16.12 -1.12 -18.29
C LYS A 259 16.92 0.00 -18.94
N LEU A 260 17.52 0.87 -18.14
CA LEU A 260 18.41 1.92 -18.62
C LEU A 260 19.70 1.34 -19.21
N GLU A 261 20.27 0.31 -18.59
CA GLU A 261 21.45 -0.40 -19.12
C GLU A 261 21.15 -1.11 -20.44
N GLU A 262 20.00 -1.77 -20.56
CA GLU A 262 19.50 -2.35 -21.82
C GLU A 262 19.43 -1.28 -22.91
N TYR A 263 18.79 -0.14 -22.61
CA TYR A 263 18.68 0.97 -23.56
C TYR A 263 20.06 1.52 -23.97
N LYS A 264 20.98 1.75 -23.01
CA LYS A 264 22.35 2.25 -23.30
C LYS A 264 23.14 1.27 -24.18
N SER A 265 22.84 -0.02 -24.09
CA SER A 265 23.53 -1.09 -24.83
C SER A 265 22.90 -1.41 -26.19
N SER A 266 21.66 -0.98 -26.44
CA SER A 266 20.93 -1.18 -27.70
C SER A 266 21.47 -0.35 -28.86
N PHE A 267 21.20 -0.81 -30.09
CA PHE A 267 21.57 -0.08 -31.30
C PHE A 267 20.69 1.18 -31.48
N PRO A 268 21.16 2.23 -32.19
CA PRO A 268 20.37 3.46 -32.39
C PRO A 268 18.98 3.24 -33.01
N GLU A 269 18.83 2.23 -33.87
CA GLU A 269 17.55 1.87 -34.49
C GLU A 269 16.55 1.30 -33.47
N GLU A 270 17.03 0.50 -32.51
CA GLU A 270 16.22 -0.07 -31.43
C GLU A 270 15.87 1.01 -30.39
N GLN A 271 16.83 1.87 -30.06
CA GLN A 271 16.61 3.03 -29.17
C GLN A 271 15.51 3.96 -29.69
N ALA A 272 15.43 4.16 -31.01
CA ALA A 272 14.38 4.97 -31.63
C ALA A 272 12.98 4.37 -31.53
N LEU A 273 12.87 3.05 -31.27
CA LEU A 273 11.61 2.34 -31.05
C LEU A 273 11.21 2.29 -29.56
N MET A 274 12.14 2.55 -28.66
CA MET A 274 11.90 2.57 -27.21
C MET A 274 11.39 3.94 -26.77
N SER A 275 10.28 3.98 -26.04
CA SER A 275 9.70 5.20 -25.49
C SER A 275 10.06 5.35 -24.02
N LEU A 276 11.09 6.14 -23.70
CA LEU A 276 11.44 6.42 -22.31
C LEU A 276 10.64 7.62 -21.76
N PRO A 277 10.21 7.57 -20.49
CA PRO A 277 9.70 8.75 -19.81
C PRO A 277 10.75 9.87 -19.80
N ARG A 278 10.33 11.11 -20.05
CA ARG A 278 11.22 12.29 -20.12
C ARG A 278 12.18 12.45 -18.93
N HIS A 279 11.74 12.05 -17.73
CA HIS A 279 12.59 12.17 -16.54
C HIS A 279 13.73 11.12 -16.53
N TRP A 280 13.56 9.96 -17.16
CA TRP A 280 14.62 8.95 -17.31
C TRP A 280 15.68 9.41 -18.31
N GLU A 281 15.24 10.01 -19.43
CA GLU A 281 16.16 10.64 -20.40
C GLU A 281 17.06 11.69 -19.73
N LEU A 282 16.51 12.48 -18.82
CA LEU A 282 17.28 13.48 -18.07
C LEU A 282 18.32 12.82 -17.15
N VAL A 283 17.95 11.77 -16.43
CA VAL A 283 18.88 11.02 -15.56
C VAL A 283 20.02 10.41 -16.37
N MET A 284 19.71 9.81 -17.53
CA MET A 284 20.71 9.24 -18.43
C MET A 284 21.73 10.27 -18.91
N ASN A 285 21.30 11.49 -19.26
CA ASN A 285 22.19 12.54 -19.75
C ASN A 285 23.13 13.11 -18.66
N HIS A 286 22.88 12.79 -17.40
CA HIS A 286 23.68 13.22 -16.25
C HIS A 286 24.55 12.10 -15.65
N THR A 287 24.47 10.86 -16.15
CA THR A 287 25.25 9.69 -15.71
C THR A 287 26.12 9.10 -16.82
#